data_AF-A0A7Y2MXK3-F1
#
_entry.id   AF-A0A7Y2MXK3-F1
#
_cell.length_a   1.000
_cell.length_b   1.000
_cell.length_c   1.000
_cell.angle_alpha   90.00
_cell.angle_beta   90.00
_cell.angle_gamma   90.00
#
_symmetry.space_group_name_H-M   'P 1'
#
loop_
_entity.id
_entity.type
_entity.pdbx_description
1 polymer ?
#
loop_
_entity_poly.entity_id
_entity_poly.type
_entity_poly.pdbx_seq_one_letter_code
_entity_poly.pdbx_strand_id
1 'polypeptide(L)' 'RHCPAMRSVGYRQFWEYLDGNCSFEEARDKALFATRQLAKRQLTWLRSEKSLFFANSLEAGVIDTISKRVAEFIR' A
#
# COMPACT_ATOMS: atom_id res chain seq x y z
N ARG A 1 -11.14 21.08 0.14
CA ARG A 1 -10.63 20.14 -0.91
C ARG A 1 -9.11 19.95 -0.92
N HIS A 2 -8.33 20.71 -0.12
CA HIS A 2 -6.88 20.58 -0.06
C HIS A 2 -6.42 20.20 1.35
N CYS A 3 -6.69 18.95 1.76
CA CYS A 3 -6.06 18.36 2.94
C CYS A 3 -5.24 17.13 2.52
N PRO A 4 -4.14 16.81 3.22
CA PRO A 4 -3.32 15.64 2.91
C PRO A 4 -4.11 14.33 2.91
N ALA A 5 -5.08 14.17 3.82
CA ALA A 5 -5.89 12.96 3.91
C ALA A 5 -6.73 12.72 2.63
N MET A 6 -7.16 13.79 1.94
CA MET A 6 -7.89 13.69 0.67
C MET A 6 -7.03 13.15 -0.50
N ARG A 7 -5.70 13.09 -0.34
CA ARG A 7 -4.79 12.51 -1.33
C ARG A 7 -4.57 11.01 -1.15
N SER A 8 -5.17 10.42 -0.11
CA SER A 8 -5.14 8.97 0.11
C SER A 8 -5.76 8.24 -1.08
N VAL A 9 -5.23 7.06 -1.39
CA VAL A 9 -5.73 6.23 -2.48
C VAL A 9 -7.21 5.91 -2.26
N GLY A 10 -8.02 6.00 -3.32
CA GLY A 10 -9.46 5.70 -3.30
C GLY A 10 -10.34 6.93 -3.09
N TYR A 11 -9.92 7.89 -2.25
CA TYR A 11 -10.75 9.05 -1.91
C TYR A 11 -11.13 9.89 -3.13
N ARG A 12 -10.15 10.19 -4.00
CA ARG A 12 -10.40 10.97 -5.22
C ARG A 12 -11.35 10.26 -6.18
N GLN A 13 -11.25 8.94 -6.29
CA GLN A 13 -12.06 8.14 -7.20
C GLN A 13 -13.52 8.07 -6.75
N PHE A 14 -13.77 7.82 -5.47
CA PHE A 14 -15.13 7.80 -4.94
C PHE A 14 -15.74 9.19 -4.82
N TRP A 15 -14.91 10.23 -4.65
CA TRP A 15 -15.41 11.60 -4.75
C TRP A 15 -15.91 11.94 -6.16
N GLU A 16 -15.20 11.53 -7.22
CA GLU A 16 -15.68 11.69 -8.61
C GLU A 16 -17.06 11.04 -8.81
N TYR A 17 -17.29 9.86 -8.19
CA TYR A 17 -18.59 9.19 -8.20
C TYR A 17 -19.66 9.99 -7.44
N LEU A 18 -19.34 10.51 -6.26
CA LEU A 18 -20.28 11.33 -5.46
C LEU A 18 -20.64 12.66 -6.14
N ASP A 19 -19.72 13.22 -6.93
CA ASP A 19 -19.98 14.39 -7.77
C ASP A 19 -20.76 14.04 -9.07
N GLY A 20 -21.09 12.75 -9.30
CA GLY A 20 -21.83 12.28 -10.47
C GLY A 20 -21.01 12.20 -11.76
N ASN A 21 -19.68 12.29 -11.67
CA ASN A 21 -18.78 12.36 -12.84
C ASN A 21 -18.34 10.98 -13.38
N CYS A 22 -18.65 9.89 -12.66
CA CYS A 22 -18.41 8.52 -13.10
C CYS A 22 -19.38 7.54 -12.44
N SER A 23 -19.45 6.33 -12.96
CA SER A 23 -20.20 5.24 -12.32
C SER A 23 -19.45 4.71 -11.09
N PHE A 24 -20.17 4.00 -10.23
CA PHE A 24 -19.57 3.31 -9.08
C PHE A 24 -18.52 2.28 -9.53
N GLU A 25 -18.79 1.54 -10.60
CA GLU A 25 -17.86 0.53 -11.14
C GLU A 25 -16.58 1.17 -11.66
N GLU A 26 -16.70 2.29 -12.37
CA GLU A 26 -15.54 3.05 -12.85
C GLU A 26 -14.71 3.60 -11.69
N ALA A 27 -15.35 4.14 -10.65
CA ALA A 27 -14.67 4.61 -9.45
C ALA A 27 -13.92 3.46 -8.73
N ARG A 28 -14.57 2.30 -8.57
CA ARG A 28 -13.97 1.08 -8.00
C ARG A 28 -12.74 0.65 -8.78
N ASP A 29 -12.83 0.56 -10.10
CA ASP A 29 -11.74 0.06 -10.95
C ASP A 29 -10.56 1.04 -10.96
N LYS A 30 -10.84 2.34 -11.03
CA LYS A 30 -9.82 3.40 -10.85
C LYS A 30 -9.15 3.31 -9.47
N ALA A 31 -9.90 3.03 -8.41
CA ALA A 31 -9.37 2.92 -7.05
C ALA A 31 -8.46 1.69 -6.93
N LEU A 32 -8.89 0.54 -7.47
CA LEU A 32 -8.10 -0.69 -7.51
C LEU A 32 -6.78 -0.48 -8.29
N PHE A 33 -6.84 0.19 -9.43
CA PHE A 33 -5.64 0.55 -10.19
C PHE A 33 -4.70 1.45 -9.38
N ALA A 34 -5.22 2.49 -8.72
CA ALA A 34 -4.43 3.38 -7.88
C ALA A 34 -3.76 2.65 -6.71
N THR A 35 -4.43 1.67 -6.09
CA THR A 35 -3.87 0.81 -5.04
C THR A 35 -2.70 -0.02 -5.55
N ARG A 36 -2.83 -0.64 -6.73
CA ARG A 36 -1.73 -1.41 -7.35
C ARG A 36 -0.53 -0.50 -7.66
N GLN A 37 -0.76 0.70 -8.16
CA GLN A 37 0.31 1.67 -8.42
C GLN A 37 1.02 2.12 -7.14
N LEU A 38 0.27 2.32 -6.04
CA LEU A 38 0.86 2.61 -4.74
C LEU A 38 1.76 1.45 -4.27
N ALA A 39 1.25 0.21 -4.28
CA ALA A 39 2.01 -0.97 -3.88
C ALA A 39 3.28 -1.14 -4.74
N LYS A 40 3.17 -0.98 -6.06
CA LYS A 40 4.32 -1.01 -6.98
C LYS A 40 5.37 0.04 -6.59
N ARG A 41 4.97 1.28 -6.33
CA ARG A 41 5.89 2.36 -5.92
C ARG A 41 6.58 2.06 -4.59
N GLN A 42 5.84 1.55 -3.60
CA GLN A 42 6.42 1.13 -2.32
C GLN A 42 7.48 0.04 -2.52
N LEU A 43 7.17 -0.98 -3.33
CA LEU A 43 8.13 -2.05 -3.64
C LEU A 43 9.34 -1.54 -4.43
N THR A 44 9.14 -0.66 -5.41
CA THR A 44 10.24 -0.03 -6.16
C THR A 44 11.16 0.76 -5.24
N TRP A 45 10.60 1.52 -4.30
CA TRP A 45 11.39 2.27 -3.32
C TRP A 45 12.18 1.33 -2.40
N LEU A 46 11.53 0.31 -1.84
CA LEU A 46 12.18 -0.70 -0.99
C LEU A 46 13.31 -1.44 -1.71
N ARG A 47 13.19 -1.71 -3.02
CA ARG A 47 14.28 -2.35 -3.80
C ARG A 47 15.57 -1.53 -3.86
N SER A 48 15.49 -0.22 -3.66
CA SER A 48 16.68 0.66 -3.66
C SER A 48 17.37 0.74 -2.30
N GLU A 49 16.74 0.20 -1.25
CA GLU A 49 17.24 0.27 0.11
C GLU A 49 18.24 -0.86 0.37
N LYS A 50 19.39 -0.52 0.97
CA LYS A 50 20.55 -1.43 1.05
C LYS A 50 20.56 -2.33 2.29
N SER A 51 19.78 -1.99 3.32
CA SER A 51 19.75 -2.70 4.60
C SER A 51 18.34 -3.13 4.98
N LEU A 52 17.71 -3.93 4.10
CA LEU A 52 16.39 -4.49 4.37
C LEU A 52 16.46 -5.98 4.67
N PHE A 53 15.71 -6.37 5.70
CA PHE A 53 15.33 -7.76 5.92
C PHE A 53 14.02 -8.03 5.16
N PHE A 54 14.06 -8.90 4.14
CA PHE A 54 12.88 -9.33 3.41
C PHE A 54 12.34 -10.63 3.99
N ALA A 55 11.02 -10.68 4.19
CA ALA A 55 10.31 -11.87 4.62
C ALA A 55 9.14 -12.14 3.67
N ASN A 56 8.95 -13.39 3.28
CA ASN A 56 7.80 -13.79 2.47
C ASN A 56 6.59 -13.97 3.37
N SER A 57 5.56 -13.13 3.21
CA SER A 57 4.34 -13.18 4.01
C SER A 57 3.53 -14.47 3.85
N LEU A 58 3.80 -15.28 2.82
CA LEU A 58 3.11 -16.54 2.55
C LEU A 58 3.89 -17.76 3.08
N GLU A 59 5.09 -17.57 3.62
CA GLU A 59 5.90 -18.64 4.18
C GLU A 59 5.41 -19.03 5.58
N ALA A 60 5.32 -20.34 5.84
CA ALA A 60 4.98 -20.84 7.16
C ALA A 60 6.06 -20.43 8.19
N GLY A 61 5.64 -19.96 9.36
CA GLY A 61 6.57 -19.53 10.42
C GLY A 61 7.20 -18.15 10.19
N VAL A 62 6.75 -17.36 9.19
CA VAL A 62 7.27 -16.00 8.94
C VAL A 62 7.19 -15.10 10.17
N ILE A 63 6.14 -15.25 10.98
CA ILE A 63 5.95 -14.48 12.21
C ILE A 63 7.09 -14.75 13.20
N ASP A 64 7.51 -16.00 13.35
CA ASP A 64 8.61 -16.38 14.24
C ASP A 64 9.93 -15.82 13.73
N THR A 65 10.17 -15.91 12.42
CA THR A 65 11.37 -15.34 11.77
C THR A 65 11.46 -13.83 12.00
N ILE A 66 10.36 -13.09 11.78
CA ILE A 66 10.30 -11.64 12.02
C ILE A 66 10.53 -11.36 13.51
N SER A 67 9.89 -12.11 14.40
CA SER A 67 10.00 -11.90 15.85
C SER A 67 11.44 -12.10 16.36
N LYS A 68 12.13 -13.14 15.88
CA LYS A 68 13.56 -13.37 16.19
C LYS A 68 14.41 -12.22 15.69
N ARG A 69 14.20 -11.76 14.46
CA ARG A 69 14.96 -10.66 13.86
C ARG A 69 14.79 -9.35 14.63
N VAL A 70 13.57 -9.04 15.05
CA VAL A 70 13.30 -7.85 15.88
C VAL A 70 13.96 -7.97 17.26
N ALA A 71 13.92 -9.15 17.88
CA ALA A 71 14.57 -9.39 19.17
C ALA A 71 16.11 -9.34 19.12
N GLU A 72 16.72 -9.63 17.96
CA GLU A 72 18.14 -9.40 17.71
C GLU A 72 18.48 -7.92 17.54
N PHE A 73 17.58 -7.14 16.94
CA PHE A 73 17.80 -5.71 16.68
C PHE A 73 17.67 -4.83 17.93
N ILE A 74 16.78 -5.21 18.88
CA ILE A 74 16.52 -4.44 20.10
C ILE A 74 17.57 -4.71 21.20
N ARG A 75 18.28 -5.85 21.12
CA ARG A 75 19.38 -6.18 22.03
C ARG A 75 20.64 -5.40 21.67
#